data_AF-A0A1U8PXK2-F1
#
_entry.id   AF-A0A1U8PXK2-F1
#
_cell.length_a   1.000
_cell.length_b   1.000
_cell.length_c   1.000
_cell.angle_alpha   90.00
_cell.angle_beta   90.00
_cell.angle_gamma   90.00
#
_symmetry.space_group_name_H-M   'P 1'
#
loop_
_entity.id
_entity.type
_entity.pdbx_description
1 polymer ?
#
loop_
_entity_poly.entity_id
_entity_poly.type
_entity_poly.pdbx_seq_one_letter_code
_entity_poly.pdbx_strand_id
1 'polypeptide(L)'
;MAQKEAQGIAEKRKGRRGPGSVIGSSAAGCVCAVLTIYGVGGEAFTRLWQLGFIASFCTKLSDTVSSEIGKAYGKTTYLVTNFQIVPRGTEGAVSVEGTVAGLLASILLATIGCLLGEINVPEVLICVIASQIANLGESIIGAAFQGKEGFRWLNNDAVNVINISIGCILAVLMQQLLQNWQM
;
A
#
# COMPACT_ATOMS: atom_id res chain seq x y z
N MET A 1 -19.86 9.75 2.06
CA MET A 1 -20.34 8.51 2.70
C MET A 1 -21.74 8.10 2.23
N ALA A 2 -22.71 9.02 2.18
CA ALA A 2 -24.06 8.74 1.66
C ALA A 2 -24.10 8.13 0.25
N GLN A 3 -23.23 8.58 -0.67
CA GLN A 3 -23.13 7.98 -2.02
C GLN A 3 -22.63 6.53 -2.03
N LYS A 4 -21.68 6.16 -1.15
CA LYS A 4 -21.15 4.79 -1.06
C LYS A 4 -22.18 3.83 -0.46
N GLU A 5 -22.95 4.29 0.53
CA GLU A 5 -24.06 3.52 1.11
C GLU A 5 -25.20 3.35 0.09
N ALA A 6 -25.56 4.41 -0.64
CA ALA A 6 -26.58 4.35 -1.69
C ALA A 6 -26.21 3.39 -2.84
N GLN A 7 -24.92 3.24 -3.13
CA GLN A 7 -24.41 2.34 -4.17
C GLN A 7 -24.10 0.92 -3.66
N GLY A 8 -24.32 0.63 -2.37
CA GLY A 8 -24.04 -0.69 -1.77
C GLY A 8 -22.55 -1.04 -1.65
N ILE A 9 -21.66 -0.06 -1.87
CA ILE A 9 -20.20 -0.22 -1.92
C ILE A 9 -19.54 0.19 -0.60
N ALA A 10 -20.33 0.52 0.41
CA ALA A 10 -19.82 0.92 1.72
C ALA A 10 -19.21 -0.28 2.44
N GLU A 11 -18.00 -0.11 2.97
CA GLU A 11 -17.36 -1.11 3.83
C GLU A 11 -18.25 -1.49 5.03
N LYS A 12 -18.08 -2.72 5.51
CA LYS A 12 -18.73 -3.23 6.74
C LYS A 12 -18.44 -2.26 7.90
N ARG A 13 -19.45 -1.47 8.29
CA ARG A 13 -19.48 -0.31 9.24
C ARG A 13 -19.75 1.06 8.60
N LYS A 14 -20.65 1.16 7.62
CA LYS A 14 -21.12 2.47 7.09
C LYS A 14 -19.99 3.35 6.54
N GLY A 15 -18.90 2.73 6.08
CA GLY A 15 -17.71 3.45 5.57
C GLY A 15 -16.82 4.12 6.64
N ARG A 16 -16.98 3.83 7.93
CA ARG A 16 -16.08 4.33 8.99
C ARG A 16 -14.93 3.36 9.26
N ARG A 17 -13.70 3.76 8.91
CA ARG A 17 -12.46 3.10 9.35
C ARG A 17 -12.29 3.26 10.86
N GLY A 18 -12.08 2.16 11.57
CA GLY A 18 -11.85 2.18 13.03
C GLY A 18 -10.42 2.63 13.38
N PRO A 19 -10.15 2.98 14.66
CA PRO A 19 -8.80 3.35 15.10
C PRO A 19 -7.76 2.23 14.88
N GLY A 20 -8.17 0.96 14.89
CA GLY A 20 -7.30 -0.17 14.55
C GLY A 20 -6.77 -0.12 13.11
N SER A 21 -7.53 0.44 12.17
CA SER A 21 -7.09 0.67 10.79
C SER A 21 -5.91 1.63 10.72
N VAL A 22 -5.98 2.71 11.50
CA VAL A 22 -4.95 3.77 11.54
C VAL A 22 -3.70 3.25 12.24
N ILE A 23 -3.87 2.60 13.40
CA ILE A 23 -2.76 2.06 14.19
C ILE A 23 -2.04 0.98 13.39
N GLY A 24 -2.78 0.05 12.80
CA GLY A 24 -2.21 -0.99 11.94
C GLY A 24 -1.51 -0.41 10.72
N SER A 25 -2.15 0.55 10.02
CA SER A 25 -1.57 1.13 8.82
C SER A 25 -0.33 1.99 9.08
N SER A 26 -0.19 2.51 10.30
CA SER A 26 0.95 3.33 10.70
C SER A 26 2.07 2.51 11.35
N ALA A 27 1.80 1.26 11.78
CA ALA A 27 2.73 0.46 12.57
C ALA A 27 4.09 0.25 11.88
N ALA A 28 4.10 -0.13 10.60
CA ALA A 28 5.33 -0.34 9.86
C ALA A 28 6.17 0.95 9.76
N GLY A 29 5.51 2.09 9.48
CA GLY A 29 6.15 3.40 9.48
C GLY A 29 6.67 3.79 10.88
N CYS A 30 5.87 3.63 11.93
CA CYS A 30 6.28 3.93 13.30
C CYS A 30 7.49 3.09 13.72
N VAL A 31 7.53 1.79 13.39
CA VAL A 31 8.67 0.92 13.65
C VAL A 31 9.91 1.45 12.93
N CYS A 32 9.81 1.77 11.64
CA CYS A 32 10.92 2.33 10.87
C CYS A 32 11.42 3.66 11.46
N ALA A 33 10.51 4.55 11.85
CA ALA A 33 10.86 5.83 12.46
C ALA A 33 11.59 5.64 13.80
N VAL A 34 11.10 4.73 14.66
CA VAL A 34 11.75 4.40 15.93
C VAL A 34 13.15 3.83 15.68
N LEU A 35 13.29 2.86 14.77
CA LEU A 35 14.59 2.26 14.43
C LEU A 35 15.59 3.29 13.86
N THR A 36 15.09 4.25 13.08
CA THR A 36 15.87 5.39 12.57
C THR A 36 16.37 6.28 13.72
N ILE A 37 15.47 6.69 14.63
CA ILE A 37 15.80 7.59 15.75
C ILE A 37 16.82 6.96 16.69
N TYR A 38 16.70 5.66 16.96
CA TYR A 38 17.64 4.92 17.82
C TYR A 38 18.90 4.43 17.09
N GLY A 39 19.03 4.69 15.77
CA GLY A 39 20.21 4.33 14.99
C GLY A 39 20.51 2.82 14.98
N VAL A 40 19.47 1.98 15.05
CA VAL A 40 19.64 0.53 15.19
C VAL A 40 20.32 -0.04 13.94
N GLY A 41 21.52 -0.60 14.11
CA GLY A 41 22.34 -1.14 13.03
C GLY A 41 23.34 -0.15 12.40
N GLY A 42 23.42 1.09 12.89
CA GLY A 42 24.36 2.12 12.38
C GLY A 42 23.83 2.92 11.19
N GLU A 43 24.66 3.79 10.62
CA GLU A 43 24.25 4.75 9.57
C GLU A 43 23.68 4.07 8.30
N ALA A 44 24.29 2.95 7.87
CA ALA A 44 23.83 2.22 6.71
C ALA A 44 22.40 1.69 6.87
N PHE A 45 22.07 1.17 8.06
CA PHE A 45 20.71 0.71 8.37
C PHE A 45 19.75 1.86 8.62
N THR A 46 20.22 2.99 9.15
CA THR A 46 19.42 4.20 9.33
C THR A 46 18.82 4.68 8.01
N ARG A 47 19.59 4.66 6.91
CA ARG A 47 19.05 4.96 5.57
C ARG A 47 18.04 3.94 5.07
N LEU A 48 18.24 2.65 5.35
CA LEU A 48 17.25 1.61 5.01
C LEU A 48 15.93 1.81 5.77
N TRP A 49 15.99 2.19 7.05
CA TRP A 49 14.80 2.47 7.85
C TRP A 49 14.05 3.71 7.35
N GLN A 50 14.74 4.77 6.95
CA GLN A 50 14.11 5.94 6.31
C GLN A 50 13.43 5.57 4.98
N LEU A 51 14.09 4.77 4.14
CA LEU A 51 13.50 4.27 2.91
C LEU A 51 12.23 3.45 3.19
N GLY A 52 12.29 2.54 4.16
CA GLY A 52 11.14 1.74 4.59
C GLY A 52 9.98 2.60 5.10
N PHE A 53 10.28 3.65 5.85
CA PHE A 53 9.31 4.64 6.30
C PHE A 53 8.59 5.29 5.11
N ILE A 54 9.32 5.89 4.16
CA ILE A 54 8.72 6.54 2.99
C ILE A 54 7.95 5.54 2.12
N ALA A 55 8.49 4.34 1.91
CA ALA A 55 7.82 3.28 1.14
C ALA A 55 6.50 2.83 1.79
N SER A 56 6.44 2.74 3.12
CA SER A 56 5.21 2.37 3.84
C SER A 56 4.08 3.39 3.60
N PHE A 57 4.41 4.69 3.65
CA PHE A 57 3.46 5.76 3.37
C PHE A 57 3.07 5.83 1.89
N CYS A 58 4.01 5.61 0.97
CA CYS A 58 3.74 5.53 -0.47
C CYS A 58 2.76 4.40 -0.78
N THR A 59 2.98 3.23 -0.17
CA THR A 59 2.11 2.05 -0.32
C THR A 59 0.71 2.37 0.17
N LYS A 60 0.58 2.90 1.39
CA LYS A 60 -0.73 3.23 1.97
C LYS A 60 -1.49 4.28 1.17
N LEU A 61 -0.80 5.34 0.75
CA LEU A 61 -1.41 6.41 -0.03
C LEU A 61 -1.86 5.87 -1.40
N SER A 62 -1.01 5.09 -2.07
CA SER A 62 -1.32 4.49 -3.36
C SER A 62 -2.51 3.55 -3.29
N ASP A 63 -2.57 2.64 -2.31
CA ASP A 63 -3.73 1.76 -2.11
C ASP A 63 -5.02 2.57 -1.86
N THR A 64 -4.95 3.56 -0.96
CA THR A 64 -6.13 4.36 -0.62
C THR A 64 -6.62 5.16 -1.82
N VAL A 65 -5.73 5.82 -2.57
CA VAL A 65 -6.12 6.58 -3.77
C VAL A 65 -6.62 5.63 -4.85
N SER A 66 -5.96 4.50 -5.07
CA SER A 66 -6.36 3.51 -6.08
C SER A 66 -7.76 2.95 -5.81
N SER A 67 -8.04 2.55 -4.58
CA SER A 67 -9.33 1.99 -4.19
C SER A 67 -10.45 3.03 -4.20
N GLU A 68 -10.19 4.26 -3.76
CA GLU A 68 -11.18 5.35 -3.76
C GLU A 68 -11.52 5.83 -5.17
N ILE A 69 -10.50 6.08 -6.00
CA ILE A 69 -10.70 6.46 -7.40
C ILE A 69 -11.31 5.31 -8.20
N GLY A 70 -10.89 4.07 -7.95
CA GLY A 70 -11.49 2.90 -8.59
C GLY A 70 -12.97 2.72 -8.26
N LYS A 71 -13.36 2.91 -7.00
CA LYS A 71 -14.78 2.86 -6.58
C LYS A 71 -15.59 4.02 -7.18
N ALA A 72 -15.04 5.23 -7.20
CA ALA A 72 -15.75 6.42 -7.70
C ALA A 72 -15.85 6.46 -9.24
N TYR A 73 -14.77 6.16 -9.94
CA TYR A 73 -14.62 6.42 -11.37
C TYR A 73 -14.33 5.20 -12.24
N GLY A 74 -13.98 4.04 -11.67
CA GLY A 74 -13.49 2.88 -12.42
C GLY A 74 -14.49 2.30 -13.41
N LYS A 75 -14.34 2.52 -14.72
CA LYS A 75 -15.34 2.13 -15.74
C LYS A 75 -15.55 0.61 -15.77
N THR A 76 -14.45 -0.14 -15.72
CA THR A 76 -14.43 -1.60 -15.68
C THR A 76 -13.53 -2.04 -14.55
N THR A 77 -14.07 -2.87 -13.66
CA THR A 77 -13.33 -3.49 -12.55
C THR A 77 -13.17 -4.98 -12.80
N TYR A 78 -11.99 -5.51 -12.55
CA TYR A 78 -11.65 -6.92 -12.74
C TYR A 78 -10.95 -7.50 -11.52
N LEU A 79 -11.07 -8.80 -11.31
CA LEU A 79 -10.29 -9.52 -10.31
C LEU A 79 -8.92 -9.88 -10.88
N VAL A 80 -7.86 -9.61 -10.12
CA VAL A 80 -6.47 -9.90 -10.55
C VAL A 80 -6.21 -11.40 -10.71
N THR A 81 -6.96 -12.25 -10.02
CA THR A 81 -6.75 -13.70 -9.99
C THR A 81 -7.26 -14.42 -11.23
N ASN A 82 -8.40 -13.99 -11.80
CA ASN A 82 -9.07 -14.69 -12.91
C ASN A 82 -9.51 -13.76 -14.05
N PHE A 83 -9.19 -12.47 -13.97
CA PHE A 83 -9.55 -11.43 -14.94
C PHE A 83 -11.05 -11.33 -15.24
N GLN A 84 -11.90 -11.82 -14.34
CA GLN A 84 -13.35 -11.69 -14.47
C GLN A 84 -13.78 -10.27 -14.14
N ILE A 85 -14.71 -9.73 -14.95
CA ILE A 85 -15.32 -8.43 -14.69
C ILE A 85 -16.25 -8.58 -13.48
N VAL A 86 -16.03 -7.75 -12.48
CA VAL A 86 -16.80 -7.75 -11.24
C VAL A 86 -17.36 -6.36 -10.94
N PRO A 87 -18.44 -6.25 -10.16
CA PRO A 87 -18.97 -4.95 -9.74
C PRO A 87 -17.92 -4.13 -8.97
N ARG A 88 -18.04 -2.80 -9.05
CA ARG A 88 -17.17 -1.87 -8.31
C ARG A 88 -17.22 -2.13 -6.81
N GLY A 89 -16.06 -2.09 -6.17
CA GLY A 89 -15.87 -2.32 -4.74
C GLY A 89 -16.09 -3.75 -4.26
N THR A 90 -16.10 -4.71 -5.19
CA THR A 90 -15.76 -6.10 -4.87
C THR A 90 -14.35 -6.15 -4.24
N GLU A 91 -14.17 -6.93 -3.18
CA GLU A 91 -12.87 -7.08 -2.52
C GLU A 91 -11.84 -7.67 -3.51
N GLY A 92 -10.65 -7.05 -3.57
CA GLY A 92 -9.60 -7.42 -4.53
C GLY A 92 -9.84 -7.02 -5.98
N ALA A 93 -10.91 -6.26 -6.27
CA ALA A 93 -11.16 -5.74 -7.61
C ALA A 93 -10.28 -4.53 -7.93
N VAL A 94 -9.73 -4.53 -9.14
CA VAL A 94 -8.84 -3.49 -9.65
C VAL A 94 -9.47 -2.82 -10.86
N SER A 95 -9.23 -1.52 -11.03
CA SER A 95 -9.60 -0.75 -12.22
C SER A 95 -8.37 -0.04 -12.79
N VAL A 96 -8.41 0.29 -14.08
CA VAL A 96 -7.33 1.05 -14.73
C VAL A 96 -7.23 2.44 -14.11
N GLU A 97 -8.36 3.13 -13.92
CA GLU A 97 -8.40 4.47 -13.36
C GLU A 97 -7.84 4.52 -11.93
N GLY A 98 -8.22 3.54 -11.09
CA GLY A 98 -7.65 3.38 -9.75
C GLY A 98 -6.14 3.13 -9.79
N THR A 99 -5.70 2.18 -10.62
CA THR A 99 -4.28 1.82 -10.73
C THR A 99 -3.41 3.01 -11.15
N VAL A 100 -3.86 3.79 -12.15
CA VAL A 100 -3.16 5.00 -12.59
C VAL A 100 -3.14 6.06 -11.50
N ALA A 101 -4.25 6.28 -10.80
CA ALA A 101 -4.31 7.25 -9.72
C ALA A 101 -3.40 6.85 -8.52
N GLY A 102 -3.37 5.57 -8.15
CA GLY A 102 -2.45 5.05 -7.13
C GLY A 102 -0.98 5.21 -7.53
N LEU A 103 -0.64 4.90 -8.79
CA LEU A 103 0.70 5.12 -9.32
C LEU A 103 1.13 6.59 -9.22
N LEU A 104 0.26 7.52 -9.63
CA LEU A 104 0.55 8.95 -9.53
C LEU A 104 0.69 9.41 -8.06
N ALA A 105 -0.11 8.85 -7.16
CA ALA A 105 -0.05 9.17 -5.74
C ALA A 105 1.26 8.71 -5.08
N SER A 106 1.74 7.50 -5.40
CA SER A 106 3.05 7.02 -4.91
C SER A 106 4.20 7.81 -5.50
N ILE A 107 4.17 8.14 -6.81
CA ILE A 107 5.19 9.00 -7.44
C ILE A 107 5.25 10.37 -6.75
N LEU A 108 4.10 11.00 -6.51
CA LEU A 108 4.02 12.30 -5.86
C LEU A 108 4.66 12.26 -4.46
N LEU A 109 4.28 11.28 -3.63
CA LEU A 109 4.77 11.20 -2.26
C LEU A 109 6.26 10.84 -2.19
N ALA A 110 6.73 9.92 -3.03
CA ALA A 110 8.15 9.57 -3.11
C ALA A 110 8.98 10.77 -3.59
N THR A 111 8.48 11.55 -4.56
CA THR A 111 9.14 12.77 -5.02
C THR A 111 9.24 13.81 -3.90
N ILE A 112 8.19 13.98 -3.10
CA ILE A 112 8.24 14.87 -1.91
C ILE A 112 9.30 14.39 -0.93
N GLY A 113 9.37 13.09 -0.63
CA GLY A 113 10.42 12.52 0.22
C GLY A 113 11.83 12.80 -0.32
N CYS A 114 12.00 12.77 -1.64
CA CYS A 114 13.27 13.11 -2.28
C CYS A 114 13.61 14.60 -2.18
N LEU A 115 12.63 15.50 -2.41
CA LEU A 115 12.81 16.95 -2.27
C LEU A 115 13.13 17.38 -0.85
N LEU A 116 12.66 16.64 0.15
CA LEU A 116 12.98 16.86 1.56
C LEU A 116 14.36 16.30 1.97
N GLY A 117 15.05 15.57 1.09
CA GLY A 117 16.35 14.97 1.37
C GLY A 117 16.29 13.68 2.21
N GLU A 118 15.10 13.11 2.38
CA GLU A 118 14.92 11.85 3.12
C GLU A 118 15.34 10.64 2.27
N ILE A 119 15.14 10.70 0.95
CA ILE A 119 15.52 9.66 -0.01
C ILE A 119 16.18 10.23 -1.28
N ASN A 120 16.91 9.39 -2.00
CA ASN A 120 17.57 9.72 -3.26
C ASN A 120 16.71 9.44 -4.50
N VAL A 121 17.12 9.96 -5.67
CA VAL A 121 16.40 9.74 -6.95
C VAL A 121 16.20 8.25 -7.30
N PRO A 122 17.19 7.34 -7.14
CA PRO A 122 16.95 5.91 -7.39
C PRO A 122 15.97 5.29 -6.39
N GLU A 123 15.96 5.77 -5.15
CA GLU A 123 15.08 5.29 -4.09
C GLU A 123 13.62 5.67 -4.33
N VAL A 124 13.35 6.78 -5.04
CA VAL A 124 12.00 7.12 -5.52
C VAL A 124 11.43 6.00 -6.37
N LEU A 125 12.22 5.46 -7.30
CA LEU A 125 11.78 4.37 -8.17
C LEU A 125 11.53 3.10 -7.36
N ILE A 126 12.37 2.81 -6.36
CA ILE A 126 12.20 1.67 -5.46
C ILE A 126 10.89 1.80 -4.68
N CYS A 127 10.61 2.95 -4.08
CA CYS A 127 9.36 3.18 -3.35
C CYS A 127 8.12 2.98 -4.23
N VAL A 128 8.15 3.50 -5.46
CA VAL A 128 7.04 3.37 -6.41
C VAL A 128 6.84 1.90 -6.80
N ILE A 129 7.89 1.20 -7.23
CA ILE A 129 7.79 -0.21 -7.63
C ILE A 129 7.33 -1.08 -6.46
N ALA A 130 7.93 -0.91 -5.28
CA ALA A 130 7.55 -1.65 -4.08
C ALA A 130 6.07 -1.43 -3.71
N SER A 131 5.59 -0.17 -3.79
CA SER A 131 4.19 0.17 -3.53
C SER A 131 3.24 -0.51 -4.52
N GLN A 132 3.59 -0.54 -5.81
CA GLN A 132 2.75 -1.17 -6.83
C GLN A 132 2.69 -2.69 -6.68
N ILE A 133 3.83 -3.34 -6.38
CA ILE A 133 3.85 -4.78 -6.12
C ILE A 133 3.03 -5.12 -4.88
N ALA A 134 3.16 -4.31 -3.83
CA ALA A 134 2.41 -4.51 -2.60
C ALA A 134 0.89 -4.39 -2.83
N ASN A 135 0.42 -3.35 -3.54
CA ASN A 135 -1.00 -3.16 -3.86
C ASN A 135 -1.58 -4.26 -4.75
N LEU A 136 -0.77 -4.81 -5.67
CA LEU A 136 -1.15 -5.99 -6.45
C LEU A 136 -1.28 -7.21 -5.54
N GLY A 137 -0.35 -7.39 -4.59
CA GLY A 137 -0.42 -8.41 -3.56
C GLY A 137 -1.68 -8.31 -2.70
N GLU A 138 -2.04 -7.11 -2.25
CA GLU A 138 -3.32 -6.85 -1.55
C GLU A 138 -4.51 -7.28 -2.39
N SER A 139 -4.53 -6.90 -3.67
CA SER A 139 -5.65 -7.24 -4.57
C SER A 139 -5.78 -8.76 -4.76
N ILE A 140 -4.66 -9.47 -4.85
CA ILE A 140 -4.63 -10.94 -4.90
C ILE A 140 -5.14 -11.55 -3.59
N ILE A 141 -4.67 -11.05 -2.44
CA ILE A 141 -5.10 -11.54 -1.12
C ILE A 141 -6.60 -11.30 -0.94
N GLY A 142 -7.08 -10.12 -1.34
CA GLY A 142 -8.49 -9.75 -1.34
C GLY A 142 -9.34 -10.72 -2.16
N ALA A 143 -8.98 -10.91 -3.42
CA ALA A 143 -9.70 -11.79 -4.34
C ALA A 143 -9.62 -13.28 -3.94
N ALA A 144 -8.51 -13.71 -3.33
CA ALA A 144 -8.27 -15.11 -3.02
C ALA A 144 -8.79 -15.53 -1.64
N PHE A 145 -8.81 -14.65 -0.63
CA PHE A 145 -9.03 -15.04 0.76
C PHE A 145 -10.13 -14.24 1.48
N GLN A 146 -10.36 -12.98 1.13
CA GLN A 146 -11.36 -12.19 1.85
C GLN A 146 -12.78 -12.71 1.58
N GLY A 147 -13.54 -12.93 2.66
CA GLY A 147 -14.91 -13.45 2.59
C GLY A 147 -15.05 -14.97 2.53
N LYS A 148 -13.94 -15.74 2.47
CA LYS A 148 -13.97 -17.20 2.53
C LYS A 148 -14.10 -17.73 3.97
N GLU A 149 -14.77 -18.86 4.13
CA GLU A 149 -14.81 -19.58 5.42
C GLU A 149 -13.37 -19.99 5.83
N GLY A 150 -13.01 -19.75 7.10
CA GLY A 150 -11.64 -19.90 7.62
C GLY A 150 -10.81 -18.61 7.64
N PHE A 151 -11.07 -17.64 6.76
CA PHE A 151 -10.34 -16.36 6.68
C PHE A 151 -11.16 -15.16 7.16
N ARG A 152 -12.16 -15.37 8.02
CA ARG A 152 -13.02 -14.30 8.55
C ARG A 152 -12.28 -13.23 9.35
N TRP A 153 -11.09 -13.56 9.86
CA TRP A 153 -10.20 -12.62 10.55
C TRP A 153 -9.46 -11.66 9.59
N LEU A 154 -9.37 -12.02 8.30
CA LEU A 154 -8.72 -11.26 7.25
C LEU A 154 -9.64 -10.15 6.74
N ASN A 155 -9.90 -9.17 7.59
CA ASN A 155 -10.67 -7.98 7.24
C ASN A 155 -9.79 -6.95 6.48
N ASN A 156 -10.41 -5.88 5.97
CA ASN A 156 -9.69 -4.84 5.22
C ASN A 156 -8.56 -4.21 6.03
N ASP A 157 -8.73 -4.05 7.34
CA ASP A 157 -7.68 -3.50 8.20
C ASP A 157 -6.45 -4.43 8.26
N ALA A 158 -6.65 -5.74 8.41
CA ALA A 158 -5.57 -6.72 8.45
C ALA A 158 -4.84 -6.81 7.10
N VAL A 159 -5.57 -6.81 5.98
CA VAL A 159 -4.94 -6.84 4.64
C VAL A 159 -4.15 -5.57 4.38
N ASN A 160 -4.66 -4.41 4.80
CA ASN A 160 -3.94 -3.14 4.73
C ASN A 160 -2.61 -3.18 5.50
N VAL A 161 -2.61 -3.72 6.72
CA VAL A 161 -1.37 -3.89 7.52
C VAL A 161 -0.35 -4.75 6.77
N ILE A 162 -0.82 -5.86 6.21
CA ILE A 162 0.02 -6.78 5.42
C ILE A 162 0.57 -6.06 4.19
N ASN A 163 -0.27 -5.34 3.44
CA ASN A 163 0.12 -4.60 2.25
C ASN A 163 1.26 -3.62 2.54
N ILE A 164 1.07 -2.75 3.54
CA ILE A 164 2.06 -1.73 3.91
C ILE A 164 3.36 -2.37 4.38
N SER A 165 3.27 -3.48 5.12
CA SER A 165 4.44 -4.23 5.56
C SER A 165 5.20 -4.83 4.38
N ILE A 166 4.49 -5.39 3.39
CA ILE A 166 5.09 -5.89 2.14
C ILE A 166 5.79 -4.76 1.39
N GLY A 167 5.14 -3.61 1.21
CA GLY A 167 5.74 -2.46 0.52
C GLY A 167 7.01 -1.95 1.19
N CYS A 168 7.00 -1.86 2.53
CA CYS A 168 8.17 -1.51 3.33
C CYS A 168 9.32 -2.53 3.17
N ILE A 169 9.03 -3.82 3.34
CA ILE A 169 10.03 -4.89 3.27
C ILE A 169 10.62 -4.98 1.86
N LEU A 170 9.79 -4.91 0.82
CA LEU A 170 10.24 -4.95 -0.57
C LEU A 170 11.19 -3.79 -0.88
N ALA A 171 10.88 -2.58 -0.43
CA ALA A 171 11.75 -1.43 -0.66
C ALA A 171 13.13 -1.63 -0.01
N VAL A 172 13.17 -2.09 1.24
CA VAL A 172 14.42 -2.39 1.96
C VAL A 172 15.21 -3.50 1.25
N LEU A 173 14.56 -4.59 0.87
CA LEU A 173 15.21 -5.71 0.18
C LEU A 173 15.76 -5.31 -1.20
N MET A 174 15.01 -4.54 -1.98
CA MET A 174 15.47 -4.03 -3.27
C MET A 174 16.72 -3.16 -3.10
N GLN A 175 16.71 -2.26 -2.12
CA GLN A 175 17.86 -1.41 -1.84
C GLN A 175 19.08 -2.22 -1.40
N GLN A 176 18.90 -3.20 -0.53
CA GLN A 176 19.99 -4.09 -0.11
C GLN A 176 20.56 -4.90 -1.28
N LEU A 177 19.72 -5.43 -2.16
CA LEU A 177 20.16 -6.15 -3.35
C LEU A 177 20.95 -5.25 -4.31
N LEU A 178 20.51 -4.00 -4.51
CA LEU A 178 21.23 -3.01 -5.30
C LEU A 178 22.59 -2.67 -4.72
N GLN A 179 22.68 -2.47 -3.39
CA GLN A 179 23.94 -2.22 -2.70
C GLN A 179 24.91 -3.39 -2.83
N ASN A 180 24.41 -4.62 -2.67
CA ASN A 180 25.23 -5.84 -2.81
C ASN A 180 25.72 -6.08 -4.24
N TRP A 181 24.97 -5.63 -5.26
CA TRP A 181 25.39 -5.76 -6.66
C TRP A 181 26.45 -4.72 -7.06
N GLN A 182 26.52 -3.58 -6.36
CA GLN A 182 27.48 -2.52 -6.63
C GLN A 182 28.83 -2.70 -5.90
N MET A 183 28.93 -3.69 -5.01
CA MET A 183 30.16 -4.11 -4.30
C MET A 183 30.89 -5.20 -5.07
#